data_AF-A0A5R2MTU8-F1
#
_entry.id   AF-A0A5R2MTU8-F1
#
_cell.length_a   1.000
_cell.length_b   1.000
_cell.length_c   1.000
_cell.angle_alpha   90.00
_cell.angle_beta   90.00
_cell.angle_gamma   90.00
#
_symmetry.space_group_name_H-M   'P 1'
#
loop_
_entity.id
_entity.type
_entity.pdbx_description
1 polymer ?
#
loop_
_entity_poly.entity_id
_entity_poly.type
_entity_poly.pdbx_seq_one_letter_code
_entity_poly.pdbx_strand_id
1 'polypeptide(L)'
;DNLYPTGRGALADNGKGEGEGYNINIPLPAGSGTGAYEASFDRVVAPALRAYKPDLVIVASGFDASGFDPLGRMMLNSECFRRLAARMVALAAEVSNGRL
;
A
#
# COMPACT_ATOMS: atom_id res chain seq x y z
N ASP A 1 8.25 -12.39 7.23
CA ASP A 1 8.16 -13.69 6.53
C ASP A 1 8.99 -13.72 5.24
N ASN A 2 9.38 -12.59 4.65
CA ASN A 2 10.34 -12.51 3.52
C ASN A 2 9.94 -13.44 2.35
N LEU A 3 8.64 -13.43 2.04
CA LEU A 3 7.98 -14.50 1.29
C LEU A 3 8.36 -14.50 -0.19
N TYR A 4 8.27 -13.34 -0.86
CA TYR A 4 8.64 -13.19 -2.26
C TYR A 4 8.83 -11.72 -2.68
N PRO A 5 9.82 -11.40 -3.53
CA PRO A 5 11.07 -12.16 -3.69
C PRO A 5 11.87 -12.10 -2.38
N THR A 6 12.59 -13.17 -2.08
CA THR A 6 13.41 -13.21 -0.86
C THR A 6 14.48 -12.10 -0.86
N GLY A 7 14.64 -11.45 0.29
CA GLY A 7 15.64 -10.40 0.50
C GLY A 7 15.27 -9.03 -0.08
N ARG A 8 14.00 -8.80 -0.44
CA ARG A 8 13.50 -7.52 -0.98
C ARG A 8 12.42 -6.92 -0.09
N GLY A 9 12.15 -5.63 -0.29
CA GLY A 9 11.07 -4.91 0.38
C GLY A 9 11.43 -4.50 1.81
N ALA A 10 12.73 -4.32 2.10
CA ALA A 10 13.16 -3.87 3.41
C ALA A 10 12.75 -2.42 3.64
N LEU A 11 12.55 -2.04 4.91
CA LEU A 11 12.21 -0.67 5.28
C LEU A 11 13.30 0.34 4.84
N ALA A 12 14.56 -0.09 4.84
CA ALA A 12 15.70 0.73 4.44
C ALA A 12 15.83 0.89 2.91
N ASP A 13 15.10 0.09 2.11
CA ASP A 13 15.13 0.21 0.65
C ASP A 13 14.27 1.42 0.23
N ASN A 14 14.86 2.63 0.21
CA ASN A 14 14.13 3.90 0.00
C ASN A 14 14.48 4.63 -1.30
N GLY A 15 15.11 3.96 -2.27
CA GLY A 15 15.58 4.55 -3.52
C GLY A 15 17.09 4.80 -3.52
N LYS A 16 17.61 5.41 -4.59
CA LYS A 16 19.04 5.74 -4.75
C LYS A 16 19.21 7.00 -5.61
N GLY A 17 20.24 7.79 -5.33
CA GLY A 17 20.54 9.00 -6.10
C GLY A 17 19.38 10.00 -6.03
N GLU A 18 18.95 10.53 -7.17
CA GLU A 18 17.79 11.45 -7.23
C GLU A 18 16.47 10.80 -6.79
N GLY A 19 16.38 9.47 -6.80
CA GLY A 19 15.20 8.73 -6.35
C GLY A 19 15.18 8.39 -4.86
N GLU A 20 16.19 8.79 -4.08
CA GLU A 20 16.22 8.57 -2.63
C GLU A 20 15.06 9.32 -1.94
N GLY A 21 14.31 8.60 -1.11
CA GLY A 21 13.09 9.10 -0.46
C GLY A 21 11.81 8.95 -1.28
N TYR A 22 11.90 8.51 -2.54
CA TYR A 22 10.74 8.32 -3.43
C TYR A 22 10.26 6.87 -3.52
N ASN A 23 10.89 5.94 -2.78
CA ASN A 23 10.36 4.59 -2.57
C ASN A 23 10.01 4.38 -1.08
N ILE A 24 8.83 3.85 -0.80
CA ILE A 24 8.37 3.56 0.56
C ILE A 24 7.88 2.11 0.61
N ASN A 25 8.59 1.26 1.35
CA ASN A 25 8.14 -0.09 1.67
C ASN A 25 7.45 -0.11 3.04
N ILE A 26 6.30 -0.77 3.12
CA ILE A 26 5.57 -1.00 4.39
C ILE A 26 5.49 -2.51 4.63
N PRO A 27 6.55 -3.13 5.17
CA PRO A 27 6.52 -4.56 5.48
C PRO A 27 5.56 -4.83 6.64
N LEU A 28 4.49 -5.59 6.35
CA LEU A 28 3.53 -6.00 7.36
C LEU A 28 3.81 -7.43 7.83
N PRO A 29 3.66 -7.73 9.14
CA PRO A 29 3.76 -9.10 9.64
C PRO A 29 2.70 -10.03 9.03
N ALA A 30 3.04 -11.30 8.86
CA ALA A 30 2.07 -12.34 8.53
C ALA A 30 0.89 -12.34 9.52
N GLY A 31 -0.31 -12.60 9.03
CA GLY A 31 -1.56 -12.50 9.79
C GLY A 31 -2.15 -11.10 9.85
N SER A 32 -1.49 -10.09 9.25
CA SER A 32 -2.05 -8.73 9.17
C SER A 32 -3.37 -8.73 8.39
N GLY A 33 -4.41 -8.21 9.04
CA GLY A 33 -5.76 -8.07 8.46
C GLY A 33 -6.15 -6.61 8.29
N THR A 34 -7.47 -6.37 8.25
CA THR A 34 -8.08 -5.06 7.99
C THR A 34 -7.45 -3.91 8.78
N GLY A 35 -7.29 -4.05 10.10
CA GLY A 35 -6.78 -2.97 10.95
C GLY A 35 -5.35 -2.53 10.61
N ALA A 36 -4.48 -3.48 10.25
CA ALA A 36 -3.09 -3.18 9.88
C ALA A 36 -3.02 -2.43 8.55
N TYR A 37 -3.84 -2.84 7.56
CA TYR A 37 -3.88 -2.20 6.26
C TYR A 37 -4.51 -0.81 6.31
N GLU A 38 -5.63 -0.65 7.03
CA GLU A 38 -6.25 0.66 7.22
C GLU A 38 -5.30 1.62 7.97
N ALA A 39 -4.65 1.17 9.04
CA ALA A 39 -3.68 1.99 9.77
C ALA A 39 -2.46 2.35 8.91
N SER A 40 -1.97 1.44 8.07
CA SER A 40 -0.86 1.71 7.14
C SER A 40 -1.25 2.73 6.08
N PHE A 41 -2.48 2.63 5.57
CA PHE A 41 -3.01 3.61 4.64
C PHE A 41 -3.05 5.00 5.27
N ASP A 42 -3.65 5.10 6.46
CA ASP A 42 -3.89 6.40 7.12
C ASP A 42 -2.60 7.06 7.63
N ARG A 43 -1.65 6.25 8.11
CA ARG A 43 -0.42 6.76 8.74
C ARG A 43 0.76 6.91 7.78
N VAL A 44 0.74 6.24 6.64
CA VAL A 44 1.88 6.22 5.71
C VAL A 44 1.45 6.61 4.30
N VAL A 45 0.54 5.84 3.68
CA VAL A 45 0.19 6.04 2.26
C VAL A 45 -0.43 7.41 2.01
N ALA A 46 -1.46 7.78 2.78
CA ALA A 46 -2.15 9.05 2.57
C ALA A 46 -1.26 10.27 2.86
N PRO A 47 -0.50 10.33 3.97
CA PRO A 47 0.48 11.40 4.18
C PRO A 47 1.54 11.48 3.08
N ALA A 48 2.07 10.35 2.62
CA ALA A 48 3.08 10.32 1.56
C ALA A 48 2.55 10.90 0.24
N LEU A 49 1.36 10.49 -0.19
CA LEU A 49 0.76 11.00 -1.43
C LEU A 49 0.42 12.50 -1.33
N ARG A 50 -0.05 12.98 -0.18
CA ARG A 50 -0.27 14.42 0.06
C ARG A 50 1.03 15.22 -0.01
N ALA A 51 2.12 14.68 0.53
CA ALA A 51 3.42 15.33 0.47
C ALA A 51 3.99 15.35 -0.96
N TYR A 52 3.80 14.25 -1.70
CA TYR A 52 4.31 14.09 -3.06
C TYR A 52 3.52 14.89 -4.12
N LYS A 53 2.20 15.04 -3.95
CA LYS A 53 1.29 15.76 -4.87
C LYS A 53 1.33 15.20 -6.31
N PRO A 54 0.94 13.93 -6.53
CA PRO A 54 1.00 13.32 -7.84
C PRO A 54 -0.05 13.87 -8.81
N ASP A 55 0.29 13.96 -10.09
CA ASP A 55 -0.70 14.26 -11.13
C ASP A 55 -1.61 13.07 -11.47
N LEU A 56 -1.18 11.84 -11.24
CA LEU A 56 -1.93 10.61 -11.48
C LEU A 56 -1.51 9.59 -10.43
N VAL A 57 -2.49 8.89 -9.85
CA VAL A 57 -2.24 7.72 -9.01
C VAL A 57 -2.49 6.48 -9.86
N ILE A 58 -1.69 5.42 -9.67
CA ILE A 58 -1.93 4.11 -10.29
C ILE A 58 -1.88 3.07 -9.19
N VAL A 59 -2.87 2.18 -9.12
CA VAL A 59 -2.90 1.09 -8.14
C VAL A 59 -2.62 -0.25 -8.81
N ALA A 60 -1.49 -0.86 -8.45
CA ALA A 60 -1.25 -2.27 -8.72
C ALA A 60 -2.13 -3.12 -7.78
N SER A 61 -3.39 -3.35 -8.16
CA SER A 61 -4.42 -3.94 -7.29
C SER A 61 -4.36 -5.47 -7.23
N GLY A 62 -3.40 -6.02 -6.49
CA GLY A 62 -3.38 -7.44 -6.13
C GLY A 62 -4.42 -7.80 -5.07
N PHE A 63 -4.92 -9.05 -5.12
CA PHE A 63 -5.87 -9.60 -4.14
C PHE A 63 -5.31 -10.79 -3.35
N ASP A 64 -4.03 -11.08 -3.52
CA ASP A 64 -3.27 -12.13 -2.82
C ASP A 64 -3.09 -11.89 -1.31
N ALA A 65 -3.42 -10.68 -0.85
CA ALA A 65 -3.57 -10.38 0.58
C ALA A 65 -4.86 -10.97 1.20
N SER A 66 -5.73 -11.59 0.40
CA SER A 66 -6.94 -12.28 0.89
C SER A 66 -6.58 -13.37 1.90
N GLY A 67 -7.39 -13.51 2.95
CA GLY A 67 -7.27 -14.60 3.94
C GLY A 67 -7.47 -16.01 3.36
N PHE A 68 -7.98 -16.10 2.13
CA PHE A 68 -8.16 -17.37 1.41
C PHE A 68 -7.07 -17.61 0.36
N ASP A 69 -6.13 -16.69 0.19
CA ASP A 69 -5.09 -16.84 -0.82
C ASP A 69 -4.02 -17.87 -0.38
N PRO A 70 -3.65 -18.85 -1.21
CA PRO A 70 -2.65 -19.85 -0.84
C PRO A 70 -1.21 -19.33 -0.91
N LEU A 71 -0.95 -18.26 -1.66
CA LEU A 71 0.37 -17.65 -1.85
C LEU A 71 0.66 -16.61 -0.77
N GLY A 72 -0.35 -15.85 -0.34
CA GLY A 72 -0.24 -14.87 0.75
C GLY A 72 -0.34 -15.48 2.16
N ARG A 73 -0.07 -14.65 3.17
CA ARG A 73 -0.28 -14.97 4.61
C ARG A 73 -1.03 -13.86 5.35
N MET A 74 -1.74 -13.00 4.60
CA MET A 74 -2.51 -11.88 5.14
C MET A 74 -3.96 -12.31 5.40
N MET A 75 -4.77 -11.45 6.01
CA MET A 75 -6.13 -11.78 6.44
C MET A 75 -7.18 -10.80 5.93
N LEU A 76 -7.08 -10.34 4.68
CA LEU A 76 -8.07 -9.44 4.11
C LEU A 76 -9.32 -10.19 3.66
N ASN A 77 -10.46 -9.52 3.75
CA ASN A 77 -11.71 -9.92 3.11
C ASN A 77 -12.14 -8.86 2.08
N SER A 78 -13.17 -9.15 1.30
CA SER A 78 -13.68 -8.25 0.25
C SER A 78 -14.08 -6.87 0.77
N GLU A 79 -14.64 -6.80 1.97
CA GLU A 79 -15.01 -5.54 2.63
C GLU A 79 -13.79 -4.66 2.91
N CYS A 80 -12.67 -5.25 3.33
CA CYS A 80 -11.43 -4.51 3.52
C CYS A 80 -10.91 -3.93 2.20
N PHE A 81 -10.86 -4.72 1.13
CA PHE A 81 -10.45 -4.23 -0.19
C PHE A 81 -11.35 -3.08 -0.67
N ARG A 82 -12.68 -3.22 -0.51
CA ARG A 82 -13.65 -2.17 -0.86
C ARG A 82 -13.37 -0.87 -0.10
N ARG A 83 -13.08 -0.95 1.19
CA ARG A 83 -12.77 0.22 2.03
C ARG A 83 -11.46 0.89 1.61
N LEU A 84 -10.40 0.13 1.36
CA LEU A 84 -9.13 0.66 0.89
C LEU A 84 -9.28 1.35 -0.48
N ALA A 85 -10.01 0.74 -1.41
CA ALA A 85 -10.30 1.33 -2.70
C ALA A 85 -11.08 2.65 -2.57
N ALA A 86 -12.14 2.68 -1.74
CA ALA A 86 -12.91 3.89 -1.49
C ALA A 86 -12.06 5.02 -0.89
N ARG A 87 -11.17 4.68 0.06
CA ARG A 87 -10.21 5.64 0.64
C ARG A 87 -9.25 6.18 -0.41
N MET A 88 -8.74 5.32 -1.31
CA MET A 88 -7.84 5.75 -2.39
C MET A 88 -8.54 6.64 -3.42
N VAL A 89 -9.78 6.34 -3.81
CA VAL A 89 -10.59 7.20 -4.70
C VAL A 89 -10.79 8.59 -4.08
N ALA A 90 -11.14 8.64 -2.79
CA ALA A 90 -11.29 9.91 -2.07
C ALA A 90 -9.98 10.70 -1.99
N LEU A 91 -8.86 10.01 -1.73
CA LEU A 91 -7.54 10.64 -1.70
C LEU A 91 -7.11 11.13 -3.08
N ALA A 92 -7.34 10.37 -4.15
CA ALA A 92 -7.03 10.81 -5.52
C ALA A 92 -7.82 12.06 -5.92
N ALA A 93 -9.09 12.17 -5.50
CA ALA A 93 -9.87 13.40 -5.67
C ALA A 93 -9.18 14.62 -5.03
N GLU A 94 -8.51 14.43 -3.88
CA GLU A 94 -7.75 15.47 -3.17
C GLU A 94 -6.40 15.78 -3.84
N VAL A 95 -5.62 14.76 -4.19
CA VAL A 95 -4.18 14.95 -4.52
C VAL A 95 -3.87 14.94 -6.01
N SER A 96 -4.73 14.37 -6.85
CA SER A 96 -4.51 14.19 -8.30
C SER A 96 -5.71 14.61 -9.17
N ASN A 97 -6.64 15.41 -8.61
CA ASN A 97 -7.89 15.81 -9.28
C ASN A 97 -8.74 14.62 -9.74
N GLY A 98 -8.75 13.53 -8.96
CA GLY A 98 -9.55 12.34 -9.21
C GLY A 98 -8.95 11.38 -10.24
N ARG A 99 -7.73 11.63 -10.72
CA ARG A 99 -7.03 10.74 -11.66
C ARG A 99 -6.39 9.59 -10.89
N LEU A 100 -6.93 8.39 -11.07
CA LEU A 100 -6.58 7.12 -10.43
C LEU A 100 -6.55 5.97 -11.45
#